data_AF-A0A2V7PEP6-F1
#
_entry.id   AF-A0A2V7PEP6-F1
#
_cell.length_a   1.000
_cell.length_b   1.000
_cell.length_c   1.000
_cell.angle_alpha   90.00
_cell.angle_beta   90.00
_cell.angle_gamma   90.00
#
_symmetry.space_group_name_H-M   'P 1'
#
loop_
_entity.id
_entity.type
_entity.pdbx_description
1 polymer ?
#
loop_
_entity_poly.entity_id
_entity_poly.type
_entity_poly.pdbx_seq_one_letter_code
_entity_poly.pdbx_strand_id
1 'polypeptide(L)'
;SEPIPKAATDSGHRTTPDLFGFGLLDAVPDAVILARADPLDRNHDGISGRPNRTADGRLGRFGRKAQAATLREFNGDAFVMEMGITNPVNQTEQTVGGEPLPPGVDPLPEPEISAAQFDAANTFVRFLAPPPRAPRDAGGVLGILVFAKIGCTACHVPALVTGANSIAVLRFKVVPAFTDLLLHDMGPELADICLGQAQPSEFRTEPLMGLRFVTAFLHDGRAATIEDAIAQHGGEGSRARDRFLRLSRFERTALLRFLRTL
;
A
#
# COMPACT_ATOMS: atom_id res chain seq x y z
N SER A 1 22.14 10.91 8.14
CA SER A 1 21.30 9.71 8.33
C SER A 1 21.59 9.14 9.70
N GLU A 2 20.61 8.52 10.34
CA GLU A 2 20.84 7.73 11.55
C GLU A 2 21.81 6.58 11.23
N PRO A 3 22.80 6.28 12.09
CA PRO A 3 23.77 5.23 11.82
C PRO A 3 23.12 3.85 11.91
N ILE A 4 23.38 3.00 10.91
CA ILE A 4 22.96 1.58 10.96
C ILE A 4 23.71 0.90 12.13
N PRO A 5 23.00 0.24 13.07
CA PRO A 5 23.65 -0.46 14.18
C PRO A 5 24.62 -1.53 13.69
N LYS A 6 25.79 -1.67 14.34
CA LYS A 6 26.80 -2.69 13.97
C LYS A 6 26.28 -4.13 14.01
N ALA A 7 25.24 -4.39 14.81
CA ALA A 7 24.62 -5.70 14.96
C ALA A 7 23.49 -5.96 13.95
N ALA A 8 23.14 -4.99 13.09
CA ALA A 8 22.11 -5.17 12.08
C ALA A 8 22.55 -6.27 11.09
N THR A 9 21.69 -7.27 10.92
CA THR A 9 21.90 -8.35 9.94
C THR A 9 21.42 -7.98 8.54
N ASP A 10 20.58 -6.95 8.44
CA ASP A 10 20.02 -6.43 7.20
C ASP A 10 19.62 -4.95 7.36
N SER A 11 19.42 -4.24 6.25
CA SER A 11 18.92 -2.87 6.21
C SER A 11 18.05 -2.66 4.98
N GLY A 12 16.86 -2.09 5.18
CA GLY A 12 15.91 -1.79 4.10
C GLY A 12 15.62 -0.29 4.00
N HIS A 13 15.45 0.20 2.78
CA HIS A 13 14.88 1.51 2.52
C HIS A 13 13.38 1.38 2.28
N ARG A 14 12.59 2.35 2.73
CA ARG A 14 11.14 2.38 2.51
C ARG A 14 10.69 3.78 2.17
N THR A 15 9.76 3.89 1.23
CA THR A 15 9.03 5.12 0.96
C THR A 15 7.72 5.13 1.74
N THR A 16 7.37 6.30 2.26
CA THR A 16 6.06 6.54 2.89
C THR A 16 4.94 6.34 1.85
N PRO A 17 3.84 5.64 2.17
CA PRO A 17 2.73 5.47 1.25
C PRO A 17 1.96 6.80 1.07
N ASP A 18 1.42 7.03 -0.13
CA ASP A 18 0.47 8.11 -0.34
C ASP A 18 -0.88 7.79 0.34
N LEU A 19 -1.42 8.75 1.09
CA LEU A 19 -2.62 8.54 1.92
C LEU A 19 -3.95 8.80 1.17
N PHE A 20 -3.87 9.08 -0.12
CA PHE A 20 -5.00 9.48 -0.95
C PHE A 20 -6.08 8.38 -1.01
N GLY A 21 -7.30 8.71 -0.57
CA GLY A 21 -8.44 7.81 -0.61
C GLY A 21 -8.45 6.71 0.46
N PHE A 22 -7.58 6.76 1.46
CA PHE A 22 -7.49 5.71 2.48
C PHE A 22 -8.78 5.53 3.29
N GLY A 23 -9.56 6.60 3.52
CA GLY A 23 -10.88 6.45 4.15
C GLY A 23 -11.90 5.67 3.31
N LEU A 24 -11.75 5.63 1.98
CA LEU A 24 -12.55 4.76 1.11
C LEU A 24 -12.09 3.30 1.24
N LEU A 25 -10.78 3.06 1.32
CA LEU A 25 -10.22 1.72 1.52
C LEU A 25 -10.60 1.13 2.90
N ASP A 26 -10.59 1.96 3.95
CA ASP A 26 -11.05 1.59 5.29
C ASP A 26 -12.54 1.18 5.31
N ALA A 27 -13.33 1.74 4.39
CA ALA A 27 -14.76 1.44 4.24
C ALA A 27 -15.06 0.22 3.33
N VAL A 28 -14.03 -0.44 2.77
CA VAL A 28 -14.19 -1.69 2.01
C VAL A 28 -14.42 -2.86 2.97
N PRO A 29 -15.55 -3.61 2.85
CA PRO A 29 -15.80 -4.77 3.70
C PRO A 29 -14.78 -5.89 3.48
N ASP A 30 -14.46 -6.63 4.54
CA ASP A 30 -13.55 -7.78 4.48
C ASP A 30 -13.92 -8.78 3.39
N ALA A 31 -15.22 -9.05 3.23
CA ALA A 31 -15.70 -9.98 2.23
C ALA A 31 -15.33 -9.56 0.79
N VAL A 32 -15.19 -8.26 0.50
CA VAL A 32 -14.79 -7.77 -0.82
C VAL A 32 -13.31 -8.09 -1.09
N ILE A 33 -12.45 -7.94 -0.08
CA ILE A 33 -11.01 -8.26 -0.17
C ILE A 33 -10.81 -9.78 -0.19
N LEU A 34 -11.43 -10.50 0.75
CA LEU A 34 -11.31 -11.95 0.90
C LEU A 34 -11.86 -12.72 -0.30
N ALA A 35 -12.84 -12.18 -1.03
CA ALA A 35 -13.33 -12.78 -2.27
C ALA A 35 -12.28 -12.81 -3.40
N ARG A 36 -11.16 -12.10 -3.25
CA ARG A 36 -10.03 -12.10 -4.19
C ARG A 36 -8.84 -12.93 -3.71
N ALA A 37 -8.89 -13.44 -2.49
CA ALA A 37 -7.79 -14.23 -1.96
C ALA A 37 -7.73 -15.62 -2.61
N ASP A 38 -6.55 -16.02 -3.08
CA ASP A 38 -6.30 -17.36 -3.61
C ASP A 38 -4.95 -17.93 -3.10
N PRO A 39 -4.75 -18.05 -1.78
CA PRO A 39 -3.43 -18.35 -1.19
C PRO A 39 -2.86 -19.71 -1.58
N LEU A 40 -3.62 -20.54 -2.29
CA LEU A 40 -3.22 -21.85 -2.77
C LEU A 40 -3.12 -21.89 -4.32
N ASP A 41 -3.20 -20.74 -5.00
CA ASP A 41 -3.16 -20.62 -6.47
C ASP A 41 -4.06 -21.67 -7.14
N ARG A 42 -5.32 -21.73 -6.73
CA ARG A 42 -6.29 -22.76 -7.14
C ARG A 42 -6.63 -22.66 -8.61
N ASN A 43 -6.49 -21.48 -9.20
CA ASN A 43 -6.70 -21.26 -10.63
C ASN A 43 -5.42 -21.49 -11.46
N HIS A 44 -4.27 -21.75 -10.82
CA HIS A 44 -2.96 -21.98 -11.43
C HIS A 44 -2.47 -20.85 -12.35
N ASP A 45 -2.86 -19.62 -12.06
CA ASP A 45 -2.37 -18.44 -12.78
C ASP A 45 -1.03 -17.93 -12.24
N GLY A 46 -0.57 -18.49 -11.11
CA GLY A 46 0.69 -18.16 -10.45
C GLY A 46 0.60 -16.96 -9.50
N ILE A 47 -0.60 -16.55 -9.10
CA ILE A 47 -0.87 -15.41 -8.21
C ILE A 47 -1.61 -15.92 -6.96
N SER A 48 -1.03 -15.72 -5.77
CA SER A 48 -1.58 -16.28 -4.54
C SER A 48 -2.44 -15.31 -3.72
N GLY A 49 -2.32 -13.99 -3.89
CA GLY A 49 -3.19 -12.98 -3.23
C GLY A 49 -3.55 -13.32 -1.78
N ARG A 50 -2.60 -13.20 -0.85
CA ARG A 50 -2.76 -13.68 0.52
C ARG A 50 -3.23 -12.57 1.48
N PRO A 51 -4.25 -12.79 2.32
CA PRO A 51 -4.60 -11.81 3.34
C PRO A 51 -3.54 -11.80 4.45
N ASN A 52 -3.12 -10.61 4.89
CA ASN A 52 -2.42 -10.45 6.16
C ASN A 52 -3.43 -10.27 7.31
N ARG A 53 -3.04 -10.65 8.52
CA ARG A 53 -3.85 -10.46 9.72
C ARG A 53 -3.03 -9.86 10.86
N THR A 54 -3.68 -8.98 11.60
CA THR A 54 -3.18 -8.47 12.88
C THR A 54 -3.10 -9.61 13.91
N ALA A 55 -2.41 -9.37 15.03
CA ALA A 55 -2.25 -10.37 16.10
C ALA A 55 -3.60 -10.86 16.67
N ASP A 56 -4.64 -10.02 16.66
CA ASP A 56 -6.01 -10.36 17.06
C ASP A 56 -6.86 -10.97 15.93
N GLY A 57 -6.25 -11.26 14.78
CA GLY A 57 -6.88 -11.97 13.67
C GLY A 57 -7.70 -11.12 12.70
N ARG A 58 -7.83 -9.80 12.92
CA ARG A 58 -8.52 -8.91 11.97
C ARG A 58 -7.76 -8.82 10.65
N LEU A 59 -8.49 -8.57 9.56
CA LEU A 59 -7.90 -8.41 8.24
C LEU A 59 -7.07 -7.12 8.19
N GLY A 60 -5.81 -7.27 7.83
CA GLY A 60 -4.89 -6.18 7.60
C GLY A 60 -5.14 -5.50 6.25
N ARG A 61 -5.00 -4.17 6.20
CA ARG A 61 -5.32 -3.34 5.02
C ARG A 61 -4.27 -2.26 4.75
N PHE A 62 -3.63 -1.74 5.79
CA PHE A 62 -2.77 -0.55 5.72
C PHE A 62 -1.30 -0.86 6.01
N GLY A 63 -0.43 0.02 5.51
CA GLY A 63 1.00 -0.20 5.44
C GLY A 63 1.42 -1.04 4.23
N ARG A 64 2.73 -1.07 3.96
CA ARG A 64 3.33 -1.80 2.82
C ARG A 64 3.10 -3.31 2.90
N LYS A 65 2.92 -3.84 4.10
CA LYS A 65 2.69 -5.27 4.35
C LYS A 65 1.29 -5.54 4.88
N ALA A 66 0.34 -4.61 4.71
CA ALA A 66 -1.04 -4.74 5.21
C ALA A 66 -1.07 -5.12 6.71
N GLN A 67 -0.18 -4.58 7.54
CA GLN A 67 -0.03 -5.00 8.94
C GLN A 67 -1.07 -4.35 9.88
N ALA A 68 -1.66 -3.22 9.49
CA ALA A 68 -2.68 -2.53 10.29
C ALA A 68 -4.07 -2.80 9.72
N ALA A 69 -5.03 -3.12 10.58
CA ALA A 69 -6.39 -3.45 10.15
C ALA A 69 -7.18 -2.19 9.81
N THR A 70 -7.09 -1.14 10.63
CA THR A 70 -7.88 0.08 10.45
C THR A 70 -7.01 1.29 10.14
N LEU A 71 -7.61 2.31 9.52
CA LEU A 71 -6.92 3.57 9.26
C LEU A 71 -6.48 4.27 10.56
N ARG A 72 -7.25 4.12 11.64
CA ARG A 72 -6.91 4.68 12.95
C ARG A 72 -5.65 4.05 13.54
N GLU A 73 -5.51 2.73 13.44
CA GLU A 73 -4.30 2.02 13.88
C GLU A 73 -3.10 2.41 13.04
N PHE A 74 -3.25 2.42 11.72
CA PHE A 74 -2.18 2.85 10.81
C PHE A 74 -1.67 4.26 11.14
N ASN A 75 -2.58 5.21 11.35
CA ASN A 75 -2.20 6.56 11.75
C ASN A 75 -1.53 6.59 13.13
N GLY A 76 -2.09 5.85 14.11
CA GLY A 76 -1.54 5.78 15.47
C GLY A 76 -0.12 5.23 15.52
N ASP A 77 0.17 4.19 14.73
CA ASP A 77 1.50 3.60 14.61
C ASP A 77 2.45 4.56 13.89
N ALA A 78 2.02 5.23 12.82
CA ALA A 78 2.85 6.16 12.06
C ALA A 78 3.31 7.37 12.88
N PHE A 79 2.45 7.91 13.76
CA PHE A 79 2.82 9.00 14.66
C PHE A 79 4.04 8.62 15.53
N VAL A 80 4.05 7.44 16.14
CA VAL A 80 5.16 7.00 16.99
C VAL A 80 6.36 6.55 16.15
N MET A 81 6.13 5.65 15.18
CA MET A 81 7.22 4.97 14.46
C MET A 81 7.91 5.83 13.39
N GLU A 82 7.22 6.84 12.84
CA GLU A 82 7.77 7.68 11.76
C GLU A 82 8.09 9.10 12.24
N MET A 83 7.38 9.61 13.25
CA MET A 83 7.54 10.99 13.71
C MET A 83 8.08 11.11 15.15
N GLY A 84 8.06 10.03 15.94
CA GLY A 84 8.38 10.10 17.37
C GLY A 84 7.38 10.97 18.13
N ILE A 85 6.08 10.85 17.79
CA ILE A 85 5.01 11.58 18.46
C ILE A 85 4.02 10.61 19.09
N THR A 86 3.83 10.66 20.39
CA THR A 86 2.88 9.77 21.07
C THR A 86 1.45 10.29 21.03
N ASN A 87 0.51 9.36 21.12
CA ASN A 87 -0.91 9.63 20.95
C ASN A 87 -1.76 8.73 21.87
N PRO A 88 -3.09 8.95 21.97
CA PRO A 88 -3.92 8.21 22.92
C PRO A 88 -4.00 6.70 22.69
N VAL A 89 -3.65 6.20 21.50
CA VAL A 89 -3.66 4.76 21.20
C VAL A 89 -2.27 4.13 21.21
N ASN A 90 -1.20 4.93 21.14
CA ASN A 90 0.18 4.48 21.25
C ASN A 90 1.03 5.50 22.01
N GLN A 91 1.41 5.15 23.24
CA GLN A 91 2.11 6.02 24.21
C GLN A 91 3.53 5.55 24.52
N THR A 92 4.05 4.60 23.75
CA THR A 92 5.38 4.04 24.02
C THR A 92 6.26 4.28 22.83
N GLU A 93 7.11 5.29 22.94
CA GLU A 93 8.26 5.44 22.06
C GLU A 93 9.25 4.32 22.27
N GLN A 94 9.92 3.94 21.19
CA GLN A 94 10.86 2.83 21.20
C GLN A 94 12.08 3.19 20.36
N THR A 95 13.22 2.67 20.78
CA THR A 95 14.42 2.59 19.95
C THR A 95 14.15 1.67 18.75
N VAL A 96 15.03 1.70 17.75
CA VAL A 96 15.00 0.79 16.59
C VAL A 96 14.93 -0.70 16.98
N GLY A 97 15.38 -1.06 18.19
CA GLY A 97 15.32 -2.43 18.73
C GLY A 97 14.00 -2.81 19.41
N GLY A 98 13.03 -1.90 19.50
CA GLY A 98 11.77 -2.11 20.24
C GLY A 98 11.90 -1.89 21.75
N GLU A 99 13.08 -1.50 22.24
CA GLU A 99 13.29 -1.17 23.65
C GLU A 99 12.78 0.25 23.94
N PRO A 100 12.20 0.52 25.12
CA PRO A 100 11.81 1.86 25.53
C PRO A 100 12.98 2.85 25.43
N LEU A 101 12.67 4.11 25.13
CA LEU A 101 13.68 5.16 25.20
C LEU A 101 14.26 5.28 26.62
N PRO A 102 15.58 5.51 26.77
CA PRO A 102 16.18 5.74 28.08
C PRO A 102 15.50 6.90 28.83
N PRO A 103 15.35 6.82 30.17
CA PRO A 103 14.72 7.88 30.94
C PRO A 103 15.38 9.25 30.70
N GLY A 104 14.55 10.27 30.41
CA GLY A 104 14.98 11.65 30.19
C GLY A 104 15.46 11.98 28.77
N VAL A 105 15.38 11.02 27.83
CA VAL A 105 15.63 11.30 26.40
C VAL A 105 14.52 12.14 25.81
N ASP A 106 13.27 11.73 26.03
CA ASP A 106 12.10 12.59 25.86
C ASP A 106 11.52 12.92 27.25
N PRO A 107 11.56 14.20 27.69
CA PRO A 107 10.97 14.61 28.95
C PRO A 107 9.49 14.99 28.82
N LEU A 108 8.89 14.94 27.62
CA LEU A 108 7.50 15.34 27.42
C LEU A 108 6.51 14.34 28.07
N PRO A 109 5.37 14.82 28.58
CA PRO A 109 4.37 13.96 29.18
C PRO A 109 3.55 13.23 28.12
N GLU A 110 3.27 11.96 28.41
CA GLU A 110 2.49 11.09 27.52
C GLU A 110 0.96 11.18 27.75
N PRO A 111 0.13 11.17 26.69
CA PRO A 111 0.51 11.33 25.29
C PRO A 111 0.80 12.80 24.96
N GLU A 112 1.73 13.03 24.03
CA GLU A 112 2.12 14.36 23.58
C GLU A 112 1.00 15.07 22.79
N ILE A 113 0.19 14.31 22.04
CA ILE A 113 -1.03 14.83 21.40
C ILE A 113 -2.29 14.34 22.10
N SER A 114 -3.24 15.27 22.27
CA SER A 114 -4.55 14.98 22.84
C SER A 114 -5.41 14.10 21.92
N ALA A 115 -6.45 13.48 22.50
CA ALA A 115 -7.45 12.73 21.73
C ALA A 115 -8.12 13.57 20.63
N ALA A 116 -8.41 14.84 20.91
CA ALA A 116 -9.01 15.73 19.92
C ALA A 116 -8.06 16.00 18.73
N GLN A 117 -6.76 16.17 18.99
CA GLN A 117 -5.75 16.36 17.93
C GLN A 117 -5.57 15.09 17.10
N PHE A 118 -5.47 13.92 17.74
CA PHE A 118 -5.37 12.64 17.04
C PHE A 118 -6.63 12.33 16.20
N ASP A 119 -7.82 12.60 16.75
CA ASP A 119 -9.07 12.43 16.03
C ASP A 119 -9.19 13.39 14.83
N ALA A 120 -8.69 14.62 14.96
CA ALA A 120 -8.63 15.58 13.87
C ALA A 120 -7.68 15.10 12.75
N ALA A 121 -6.48 14.60 13.09
CA ALA A 121 -5.56 14.03 12.12
C ALA A 121 -6.15 12.80 11.41
N ASN A 122 -6.75 11.88 12.16
CA ASN A 122 -7.41 10.70 11.60
C ASN A 122 -8.59 11.09 10.68
N THR A 123 -9.36 12.12 11.08
CA THR A 123 -10.45 12.67 10.27
C THR A 123 -9.94 13.28 8.98
N PHE A 124 -8.84 14.05 9.03
CA PHE A 124 -8.21 14.62 7.86
C PHE A 124 -7.80 13.53 6.86
N VAL A 125 -7.07 12.51 7.30
CA VAL A 125 -6.65 11.39 6.44
C VAL A 125 -7.85 10.62 5.90
N ARG A 126 -8.87 10.36 6.73
CA ARG A 126 -10.10 9.66 6.32
C ARG A 126 -10.85 10.39 5.20
N PHE A 127 -10.82 11.73 5.18
CA PHE A 127 -11.50 12.53 4.18
C PHE A 127 -10.59 13.05 3.06
N LEU A 128 -9.32 12.66 3.06
CA LEU A 128 -8.40 12.95 1.97
C LEU A 128 -8.79 12.12 0.74
N ALA A 129 -9.54 12.73 -0.18
CA ALA A 129 -10.01 12.07 -1.39
C ALA A 129 -8.85 11.69 -2.32
N PRO A 130 -9.00 10.64 -3.15
CA PRO A 130 -8.04 10.40 -4.23
C PRO A 130 -8.06 11.59 -5.20
N PRO A 131 -6.90 12.02 -5.72
CA PRO A 131 -6.88 13.10 -6.69
C PRO A 131 -7.68 12.70 -7.94
N PRO A 132 -8.35 13.66 -8.60
CA PRO A 132 -9.16 13.35 -9.77
C PRO A 132 -8.27 12.84 -10.90
N ARG A 133 -8.73 11.80 -11.59
CA ARG A 133 -8.02 11.24 -12.76
C ARG A 133 -7.87 12.27 -13.87
N ALA A 134 -6.77 12.22 -14.59
CA ALA A 134 -6.59 13.07 -15.77
C ALA A 134 -7.54 12.62 -16.89
N PRO A 135 -7.96 13.53 -17.80
CA PRO A 135 -8.76 13.16 -18.96
C PRO A 135 -8.09 12.04 -19.77
N ARG A 136 -8.91 11.10 -20.26
CA ARG A 136 -8.46 10.01 -21.11
C ARG A 136 -8.74 10.34 -22.57
N ASP A 137 -7.77 10.06 -23.43
CA ASP A 137 -7.95 10.01 -24.87
C ASP A 137 -8.08 8.56 -25.37
N ALA A 138 -8.24 8.38 -26.69
CA ALA A 138 -8.32 7.06 -27.32
C ALA A 138 -7.11 6.16 -27.00
N GLY A 139 -5.91 6.74 -26.87
CA GLY A 139 -4.70 6.01 -26.47
C GLY A 139 -4.78 5.51 -25.03
N GLY A 140 -5.31 6.31 -24.11
CA GLY A 140 -5.56 5.90 -22.72
C GLY A 140 -6.63 4.82 -22.60
N VAL A 141 -7.64 4.80 -23.46
CA VAL A 141 -8.63 3.70 -23.49
C VAL A 141 -7.98 2.39 -23.92
N LEU A 142 -7.16 2.41 -24.97
CA LEU A 142 -6.37 1.24 -25.37
C LEU A 142 -5.42 0.78 -24.25
N GLY A 143 -4.83 1.72 -23.52
CA GLY A 143 -3.95 1.41 -22.38
C GLY A 143 -4.61 0.56 -21.29
N ILE A 144 -5.90 0.75 -21.04
CA ILE A 144 -6.67 -0.09 -20.09
C ILE A 144 -6.76 -1.54 -20.61
N LEU A 145 -7.01 -1.71 -21.91
CA LEU A 145 -7.06 -3.02 -22.53
C LEU A 145 -5.69 -3.71 -22.48
N VAL A 146 -4.61 -2.95 -22.72
CA VAL A 146 -3.24 -3.47 -22.58
C VAL A 146 -2.95 -3.86 -21.14
N PHE A 147 -3.32 -3.04 -20.16
CA PHE A 147 -3.15 -3.31 -18.72
C PHE A 147 -3.81 -4.64 -18.30
N ALA A 148 -5.05 -4.87 -18.74
CA ALA A 148 -5.73 -6.14 -18.52
C ALA A 148 -5.09 -7.30 -19.31
N LYS A 149 -4.78 -7.11 -20.59
CA LYS A 149 -4.19 -8.12 -21.49
C LYS A 149 -2.86 -8.67 -20.96
N ILE A 150 -2.02 -7.82 -20.38
CA ILE A 150 -0.73 -8.25 -19.81
C ILE A 150 -0.86 -8.76 -18.37
N GLY A 151 -2.07 -8.83 -17.82
CA GLY A 151 -2.35 -9.44 -16.51
C GLY A 151 -2.10 -8.55 -15.30
N CYS A 152 -1.93 -7.23 -15.46
CA CYS A 152 -1.76 -6.33 -14.31
C CYS A 152 -2.98 -6.37 -13.36
N THR A 153 -4.17 -6.63 -13.90
CA THR A 153 -5.43 -6.69 -13.15
C THR A 153 -5.56 -7.90 -12.22
N ALA A 154 -4.61 -8.84 -12.25
CA ALA A 154 -4.60 -9.97 -11.32
C ALA A 154 -4.43 -9.49 -9.87
N CYS A 155 -3.55 -8.52 -9.64
CA CYS A 155 -3.33 -7.88 -8.33
C CYS A 155 -3.91 -6.45 -8.29
N HIS A 156 -3.67 -5.65 -9.34
CA HIS A 156 -4.17 -4.27 -9.44
C HIS A 156 -5.63 -4.23 -9.92
N VAL A 157 -6.52 -4.75 -9.08
CA VAL A 157 -7.96 -4.85 -9.37
C VAL A 157 -8.57 -3.47 -9.61
N PRO A 158 -9.21 -3.20 -10.77
CA PRO A 158 -9.59 -1.85 -11.17
C PRO A 158 -10.46 -1.09 -10.17
N ALA A 159 -11.36 -1.79 -9.47
CA ALA A 159 -12.22 -1.17 -8.48
C ALA A 159 -12.59 -2.11 -7.33
N LEU A 160 -12.72 -1.51 -6.15
CA LEU A 160 -13.35 -2.09 -4.97
C LEU A 160 -14.69 -1.38 -4.70
N VAL A 161 -15.52 -1.94 -3.82
CA VAL A 161 -16.80 -1.34 -3.44
C VAL A 161 -16.86 -1.21 -1.92
N THR A 162 -17.20 -0.02 -1.43
CA THR A 162 -17.39 0.20 0.01
C THR A 162 -18.75 -0.31 0.49
N GLY A 163 -18.83 -0.64 1.77
CA GLY A 163 -20.03 -1.19 2.39
C GLY A 163 -20.98 -0.15 2.97
N ALA A 164 -21.85 -0.64 3.86
CA ALA A 164 -22.63 0.21 4.74
C ALA A 164 -21.69 1.04 5.62
N ASN A 165 -21.95 2.34 5.72
CA ASN A 165 -21.16 3.27 6.53
C ASN A 165 -22.06 4.40 7.02
N SER A 166 -21.88 4.88 8.25
CA SER A 166 -22.64 6.02 8.76
C SER A 166 -22.35 7.31 7.96
N ILE A 167 -21.15 7.42 7.42
CA ILE A 167 -20.69 8.57 6.65
C ILE A 167 -21.09 8.43 5.18
N ALA A 168 -21.95 9.32 4.70
CA ALA A 168 -22.56 9.22 3.36
C ALA A 168 -21.55 9.23 2.21
N VAL A 169 -20.45 9.97 2.34
CA VAL A 169 -19.40 10.01 1.30
C VAL A 169 -18.56 8.74 1.23
N LEU A 170 -18.62 7.87 2.26
CA LEU A 170 -17.91 6.58 2.31
C LEU A 170 -18.83 5.38 2.09
N ARG A 171 -20.16 5.58 2.07
CA ARG A 171 -21.16 4.51 1.96
C ARG A 171 -21.43 4.13 0.51
N PHE A 172 -21.37 2.84 0.20
CA PHE A 172 -21.70 2.24 -1.10
C PHE A 172 -21.08 2.98 -2.30
N LYS A 173 -19.77 3.18 -2.26
CA LYS A 173 -18.98 3.83 -3.31
C LYS A 173 -18.22 2.80 -4.12
N VAL A 174 -18.15 3.02 -5.43
CA VAL A 174 -17.18 2.36 -6.30
C VAL A 174 -15.86 3.13 -6.17
N VAL A 175 -14.81 2.42 -5.77
CA VAL A 175 -13.48 2.99 -5.52
C VAL A 175 -12.54 2.50 -6.60
N PRO A 176 -12.17 3.32 -7.60
CA PRO A 176 -11.25 2.91 -8.67
C PRO A 176 -9.80 2.86 -8.15
N ALA A 177 -9.53 1.90 -7.26
CA ALA A 177 -8.32 1.86 -6.43
C ALA A 177 -7.13 1.17 -7.11
N PHE A 178 -7.38 0.27 -8.07
CA PHE A 178 -6.33 -0.53 -8.72
C PHE A 178 -5.49 -1.32 -7.71
N THR A 179 -6.16 -1.99 -6.78
CA THR A 179 -5.58 -2.84 -5.73
C THR A 179 -6.63 -3.84 -5.24
N ASP A 180 -6.19 -5.00 -4.82
CA ASP A 180 -6.97 -5.97 -4.03
C ASP A 180 -6.71 -5.88 -2.53
N LEU A 181 -5.73 -5.09 -2.09
CA LEU A 181 -5.26 -4.98 -0.71
C LEU A 181 -4.69 -6.28 -0.13
N LEU A 182 -4.33 -7.24 -0.97
CA LEU A 182 -3.73 -8.53 -0.58
C LEU A 182 -2.21 -8.50 -0.71
N LEU A 183 -1.54 -9.41 -0.01
CA LEU A 183 -0.10 -9.65 -0.12
C LEU A 183 0.21 -10.48 -1.37
N HIS A 184 1.26 -10.08 -2.06
CA HIS A 184 1.84 -10.81 -3.19
C HIS A 184 3.34 -10.89 -3.05
N ASP A 185 3.92 -12.03 -3.43
CA ASP A 185 5.37 -12.20 -3.50
C ASP A 185 5.94 -11.40 -4.69
N MET A 186 6.72 -10.37 -4.38
CA MET A 186 7.41 -9.52 -5.36
C MET A 186 8.82 -10.05 -5.72
N GLY A 187 9.20 -11.22 -5.19
CA GLY A 187 10.45 -11.89 -5.45
C GLY A 187 11.62 -11.43 -4.56
N PRO A 188 12.73 -12.19 -4.56
CA PRO A 188 13.85 -11.98 -3.62
C PRO A 188 14.59 -10.65 -3.83
N GLU A 189 14.60 -10.09 -5.04
CA GLU A 189 15.26 -8.80 -5.32
C GLU A 189 14.53 -7.60 -4.71
N LEU A 190 13.26 -7.79 -4.37
CA LEU A 190 12.42 -6.81 -3.67
C LEU A 190 12.13 -7.25 -2.23
N ALA A 191 12.82 -8.28 -1.73
CA ALA A 191 12.66 -8.70 -0.34
C ALA A 191 13.13 -7.61 0.62
N ASP A 192 12.43 -7.53 1.74
CA ASP A 192 12.67 -6.61 2.85
C ASP A 192 12.42 -7.35 4.19
N ILE A 193 12.22 -6.67 5.31
CA ILE A 193 11.95 -7.34 6.60
C ILE A 193 10.59 -8.05 6.62
N CYS A 194 10.45 -9.02 7.51
CA CYS A 194 9.14 -9.57 7.87
C CYS A 194 8.34 -8.56 8.68
N LEU A 195 7.01 -8.55 8.54
CA LEU A 195 6.12 -7.79 9.42
C LEU A 195 4.76 -8.48 9.58
N GLY A 196 4.42 -8.84 10.82
CA GLY A 196 3.27 -9.69 11.10
C GLY A 196 3.43 -11.05 10.43
N GLN A 197 2.45 -11.45 9.60
CA GLN A 197 2.52 -12.71 8.85
C GLN A 197 3.14 -12.55 7.46
N ALA A 198 3.51 -11.33 7.03
CA ALA A 198 4.12 -11.08 5.73
C ALA A 198 5.59 -11.52 5.72
N GLN A 199 5.95 -12.35 4.75
CA GLN A 199 7.31 -12.76 4.46
C GLN A 199 8.13 -11.60 3.86
N PRO A 200 9.46 -11.73 3.77
CA PRO A 200 10.34 -10.68 3.27
C PRO A 200 9.91 -10.06 1.94
N SER A 201 9.63 -10.89 0.95
CA SER A 201 9.27 -10.48 -0.41
C SER A 201 7.79 -10.20 -0.62
N GLU A 202 6.95 -10.38 0.40
CA GLU A 202 5.52 -10.13 0.29
C GLU A 202 5.17 -8.67 0.59
N PHE A 203 4.42 -8.07 -0.33
CA PHE A 203 3.92 -6.70 -0.21
C PHE A 203 2.44 -6.64 -0.57
N ARG A 204 1.74 -5.73 0.09
CA ARG A 204 0.38 -5.37 -0.28
C ARG A 204 0.40 -4.73 -1.66
N THR A 205 -0.53 -5.09 -2.54
CA THR A 205 -0.69 -4.39 -3.82
C THR A 205 -0.95 -2.90 -3.57
N GLU A 206 -0.02 -2.04 -3.98
CA GLU A 206 -0.15 -0.60 -3.80
C GLU A 206 -1.36 -0.06 -4.61
N PRO A 207 -2.27 0.75 -4.03
CA PRO A 207 -3.36 1.38 -4.77
C PRO A 207 -2.77 2.41 -5.73
N LEU A 208 -3.22 2.43 -6.98
CA LEU A 208 -2.69 3.34 -8.00
C LEU A 208 -3.45 4.68 -8.04
N MET A 209 -4.21 5.02 -7.00
CA MET A 209 -4.93 6.30 -6.93
C MET A 209 -3.93 7.45 -6.79
N GLY A 210 -3.85 8.32 -7.79
CA GLY A 210 -2.88 9.43 -7.80
C GLY A 210 -1.50 9.06 -8.32
N LEU A 211 -1.35 7.90 -8.99
CA LEU A 211 -0.08 7.41 -9.54
C LEU A 211 0.69 8.48 -10.33
N ARG A 212 0.01 9.37 -11.05
CA ARG A 212 0.66 10.42 -11.85
C ARG A 212 1.45 11.46 -11.04
N PHE A 213 1.25 11.52 -9.73
CA PHE A 213 1.98 12.42 -8.83
C PHE A 213 3.16 11.74 -8.12
N VAL A 214 3.28 10.41 -8.26
CA VAL A 214 4.34 9.63 -7.65
C VAL A 214 5.64 9.82 -8.43
N THR A 215 6.73 10.07 -7.73
CA THR A 215 8.08 10.31 -8.30
C THR A 215 9.10 9.24 -7.93
N ALA A 216 8.78 8.38 -6.97
CA ALA A 216 9.61 7.25 -6.54
C ALA A 216 8.70 6.03 -6.38
N PHE A 217 9.04 4.93 -7.04
CA PHE A 217 8.19 3.74 -7.15
C PHE A 217 8.83 2.53 -6.47
N LEU A 218 8.01 1.49 -6.25
CA LEU A 218 8.29 0.33 -5.41
C LEU A 218 8.37 0.71 -3.93
N HIS A 219 8.41 -0.30 -3.05
CA HIS A 219 8.32 -0.07 -1.61
C HIS A 219 9.51 0.73 -1.06
N ASP A 220 10.66 0.70 -1.73
CA ASP A 220 11.92 1.33 -1.33
C ASP A 220 12.30 2.55 -2.17
N GLY A 221 11.49 2.90 -3.17
CA GLY A 221 11.71 4.08 -4.00
C GLY A 221 12.85 3.95 -5.02
N ARG A 222 13.38 2.74 -5.28
CA ARG A 222 14.53 2.55 -6.19
C ARG A 222 14.25 2.90 -7.64
N ALA A 223 12.98 2.89 -8.05
CA ALA A 223 12.56 3.18 -9.43
C ALA A 223 12.10 4.64 -9.55
N ALA A 224 12.63 5.36 -10.56
CA ALA A 224 12.29 6.77 -10.81
C ALA A 224 11.16 6.96 -11.84
N THR A 225 10.79 5.90 -12.56
CA THR A 225 9.74 5.94 -13.59
C THR A 225 8.77 4.77 -13.46
N ILE A 226 7.56 4.93 -14.00
CA ILE A 226 6.55 3.86 -14.07
C ILE A 226 7.12 2.68 -14.88
N GLU A 227 7.80 2.96 -15.98
CA GLU A 227 8.46 1.98 -16.84
C GLU A 227 9.49 1.14 -16.06
N ASP A 228 10.36 1.79 -15.29
CA ASP A 228 11.40 1.12 -14.48
C ASP A 228 10.78 0.32 -13.34
N ALA A 229 9.69 0.82 -12.75
CA ALA A 229 8.95 0.10 -11.70
C ALA A 229 8.34 -1.19 -12.27
N ILE A 230 7.68 -1.11 -13.42
CA ILE A 230 7.10 -2.30 -14.09
C ILE A 230 8.21 -3.29 -14.45
N ALA A 231 9.34 -2.81 -14.98
CA ALA A 231 10.48 -3.65 -15.35
C ALA A 231 11.11 -4.39 -14.16
N GLN A 232 10.86 -3.94 -12.93
CA GLN A 232 11.40 -4.53 -11.70
C GLN A 232 10.38 -5.39 -10.93
N HIS A 233 9.14 -5.56 -11.43
CA HIS A 233 8.20 -6.50 -10.82
C HIS A 233 8.74 -7.94 -10.91
N GLY A 234 9.09 -8.52 -9.76
CA GLY A 234 9.52 -9.91 -9.61
C GLY A 234 8.40 -10.80 -9.07
N GLY A 235 8.76 -12.02 -8.66
CA GLY A 235 7.84 -13.00 -8.06
C GLY A 235 6.59 -13.22 -8.92
N GLU A 236 5.42 -13.09 -8.32
CA GLU A 236 4.10 -13.18 -8.94
C GLU A 236 3.92 -12.17 -10.11
N GLY A 237 4.55 -11.00 -10.02
CA GLY A 237 4.53 -9.97 -11.06
C GLY A 237 5.37 -10.26 -12.30
N SER A 238 6.27 -11.25 -12.26
CA SER A 238 7.25 -11.51 -13.32
C SER A 238 6.61 -11.79 -14.68
N ARG A 239 5.49 -12.52 -14.71
CA ARG A 239 4.78 -12.83 -15.97
C ARG A 239 4.22 -11.57 -16.63
N ALA A 240 3.70 -10.62 -15.84
CA ALA A 240 3.18 -9.35 -16.34
C ALA A 240 4.32 -8.43 -16.81
N ARG A 241 5.41 -8.35 -16.04
CA ARG A 241 6.65 -7.67 -16.44
C ARG A 241 7.15 -8.18 -17.79
N ASP A 242 7.29 -9.49 -17.95
CA ASP A 242 7.86 -10.06 -19.17
C ASP A 242 6.97 -9.78 -20.40
N ARG A 243 5.65 -9.78 -20.22
CA ARG A 243 4.70 -9.35 -21.26
C ARG A 243 4.85 -7.86 -21.57
N PHE A 244 5.00 -7.00 -20.57
CA PHE A 244 5.29 -5.57 -20.75
C PHE A 244 6.57 -5.35 -21.58
N LEU A 245 7.64 -6.09 -21.27
CA LEU A 245 8.91 -5.98 -21.98
C LEU A 245 8.80 -6.36 -23.47
N ARG A 246 7.87 -7.26 -23.81
CA ARG A 246 7.58 -7.69 -25.19
C ARG A 246 6.52 -6.86 -25.92
N LEU A 247 5.88 -5.89 -25.27
CA LEU A 247 4.89 -5.03 -25.93
C LEU A 247 5.51 -4.26 -27.10
N SER A 248 4.71 -4.07 -28.16
CA SER A 248 5.06 -3.11 -29.21
C SER A 248 5.21 -1.70 -28.64
N ARG A 249 5.97 -0.83 -29.32
CA ARG A 249 6.13 0.58 -28.92
C ARG A 249 4.78 1.29 -28.75
N PHE A 250 3.82 0.96 -29.61
CA PHE A 250 2.47 1.50 -29.57
C PHE A 250 1.70 1.05 -28.32
N GLU A 251 1.65 -0.26 -28.03
CA GLU A 251 0.98 -0.78 -26.83
C GLU A 251 1.63 -0.26 -25.54
N ARG A 252 2.96 -0.21 -25.48
CA ARG A 252 3.68 0.34 -24.32
C ARG A 252 3.31 1.80 -24.09
N THR A 253 3.28 2.60 -25.16
CA THR A 253 2.89 4.01 -25.07
C THR A 253 1.44 4.16 -24.62
N ALA A 254 0.52 3.35 -25.15
CA ALA A 254 -0.89 3.34 -24.75
C ALA A 254 -1.05 3.01 -23.25
N LEU A 255 -0.37 1.96 -22.77
CA LEU A 255 -0.35 1.59 -21.35
C LEU A 255 0.12 2.74 -20.46
N LEU A 256 1.23 3.38 -20.81
CA LEU A 256 1.80 4.48 -20.02
C LEU A 256 0.91 5.72 -20.05
N ARG A 257 0.22 6.01 -21.16
CA ARG A 257 -0.81 7.06 -21.19
C ARG A 257 -1.93 6.77 -20.19
N PHE A 258 -2.41 5.52 -20.13
CA PHE A 258 -3.41 5.12 -19.16
C PHE A 258 -2.90 5.29 -17.71
N LEU A 259 -1.71 4.79 -17.40
CA LEU A 259 -1.15 4.89 -16.05
C LEU A 259 -0.92 6.35 -15.61
N ARG A 260 -0.52 7.23 -16.53
CA ARG A 260 -0.41 8.68 -16.27
C ARG A 260 -1.76 9.39 -16.11
N THR A 261 -2.89 8.70 -16.33
CA THR A 261 -4.22 9.22 -15.98
C THR A 261 -4.64 8.91 -14.55
N LEU A 262 -3.97 7.96 -13.90
CA LEU A 262 -4.27 7.50 -12.55
C LEU A 262 -3.74 8.48 -11.50
#